data_AF-A0A1M7BEH2-F1
#
_entry.id   AF-A0A1M7BEH2-F1
#
_cell.length_a   1.000
_cell.length_b   1.000
_cell.length_c   1.000
_cell.angle_alpha   90.00
_cell.angle_beta   90.00
_cell.angle_gamma   90.00
#
_symmetry.space_group_name_H-M   'P 1'
#
loop_
_entity.id
_entity.type
_entity.pdbx_description
1 polymer ?
#
loop_
_entity_poly.entity_id
_entity_poly.type
_entity_poly.pdbx_seq_one_letter_code
_entity_poly.pdbx_strand_id
1 'polypeptide(L)'
;MKNLITAIAIIALMVSCSKKETQPTPNPSDSTKIIDSINAVRTKMNDSIKAKNSENNFKDFSGDHKFTYQSQNSSTKSGSVNFKKMGRDDYDVSGNIKSGKDFITIKGSAIVVSPKHLNFTGDITQSISSNDNGKTYARKGTKTFMSKDGGKTWRLQDMVNGSGFVDYIDIHF
;
A
#
# COMPACT_ATOMS: atom_id res chain seq x y z
N MET A 1 -2.85 -93.20 6.42
CA MET A 1 -1.43 -92.84 6.38
C MET A 1 -1.27 -91.60 7.25
N LYS A 2 -0.80 -91.75 8.51
CA LYS A 2 0.59 -91.48 8.98
C LYS A 2 0.98 -90.00 8.79
N ASN A 3 1.42 -89.16 9.73
CA ASN A 3 1.91 -89.20 11.13
C ASN A 3 1.78 -87.73 11.64
N LEU A 4 1.35 -87.37 12.87
CA LEU A 4 2.05 -87.32 14.17
C LEU A 4 3.35 -86.48 14.24
N ILE A 5 3.53 -85.78 15.39
CA ILE A 5 4.73 -85.07 15.96
C ILE A 5 4.57 -83.52 15.89
N THR A 6 4.65 -82.66 16.92
CA THR A 6 5.18 -82.69 18.32
C THR A 6 4.62 -81.54 19.18
N ALA A 7 4.84 -81.65 20.50
CA ALA A 7 4.48 -80.80 21.64
C ALA A 7 5.07 -79.36 21.68
N ILE A 8 4.58 -78.51 22.62
CA ILE A 8 5.35 -77.87 23.73
C ILE A 8 4.52 -76.77 24.48
N ALA A 9 4.64 -76.79 25.83
CA ALA A 9 4.52 -75.75 26.88
C ALA A 9 3.29 -74.81 26.94
N ILE A 10 2.43 -74.88 27.99
CA ILE A 10 2.55 -74.24 29.33
C ILE A 10 2.90 -72.75 29.27
N ILE A 11 1.99 -71.88 29.73
CA ILE A 11 2.20 -70.85 30.77
C ILE A 11 0.85 -70.22 31.13
N ALA A 12 0.51 -70.29 32.43
CA ALA A 12 -0.60 -69.58 33.04
C ALA A 12 -0.30 -68.06 33.06
N LEU A 13 -1.19 -67.26 32.48
CA LEU A 13 -1.14 -65.80 32.59
C LEU A 13 -1.84 -65.36 33.87
N MET A 14 -1.03 -65.14 34.90
CA MET A 14 -1.37 -64.40 36.10
C MET A 14 -1.23 -62.89 35.81
N VAL A 15 -2.27 -62.12 36.15
CA VAL A 15 -2.26 -60.76 36.71
C VAL A 15 -1.55 -59.64 35.90
N SER A 16 -2.32 -58.66 35.43
CA SER A 16 -2.34 -57.30 36.03
C SER A 16 -3.14 -56.31 35.17
N CYS A 17 -4.23 -55.77 35.73
CA CYS A 17 -4.88 -54.57 35.22
C CYS A 17 -3.95 -53.36 35.42
N SER A 18 -3.28 -52.92 34.37
CA SER A 18 -2.68 -51.59 34.34
C SER A 18 -3.79 -50.55 34.32
N LYS A 19 -3.86 -49.71 35.37
CA LYS A 19 -4.74 -48.54 35.42
C LYS A 19 -4.43 -47.68 34.20
N LYS A 20 -5.45 -47.42 33.38
CA LYS A 20 -5.39 -46.46 32.28
C LYS A 20 -5.28 -45.07 32.91
N GLU A 21 -4.14 -44.40 32.76
CA GLU A 21 -4.00 -43.00 33.16
C GLU A 21 -4.99 -42.14 32.36
N THR A 22 -5.91 -41.52 33.07
CA THR A 22 -6.78 -40.48 32.53
C THR A 22 -5.94 -39.23 32.33
N GLN A 23 -5.73 -38.80 31.08
CA GLN A 23 -5.19 -37.46 30.82
C GLN A 23 -6.09 -36.42 31.52
N PRO A 24 -5.51 -35.41 32.20
CA PRO A 24 -6.32 -34.35 32.80
C PRO A 24 -7.06 -33.61 31.69
N THR A 25 -8.38 -33.55 31.77
CA THR A 25 -9.18 -32.62 30.97
C THR A 25 -8.70 -31.20 31.26
N PRO A 26 -8.30 -30.40 30.26
CA PRO A 26 -7.76 -29.07 30.49
C PRO A 26 -8.82 -28.17 31.13
N ASN A 27 -8.47 -27.51 32.23
CA ASN A 27 -9.36 -26.59 32.92
C ASN A 27 -9.67 -25.37 32.03
N PRO A 28 -10.87 -24.78 32.12
CA PRO A 28 -11.26 -23.60 31.33
C PRO A 28 -10.27 -22.43 31.47
N SER A 29 -9.67 -22.25 32.65
CA SER A 29 -8.67 -21.20 32.93
C SER A 29 -7.32 -21.41 32.25
N ASP A 30 -6.95 -22.65 31.93
CA ASP A 30 -5.70 -22.95 31.23
C ASP A 30 -5.90 -22.78 29.72
N SER A 31 -7.10 -23.07 29.24
CA SER A 31 -7.50 -22.82 27.84
C SER A 31 -7.50 -21.32 27.52
N THR A 32 -8.01 -20.46 28.42
CA THR A 32 -7.98 -19.00 28.22
C THR A 32 -6.56 -18.45 28.22
N LYS A 33 -5.67 -18.89 29.13
CA LYS A 33 -4.26 -18.49 29.13
C LYS A 33 -3.52 -18.87 27.86
N ILE A 34 -3.81 -20.05 27.30
CA ILE A 34 -3.24 -20.51 26.02
C ILE A 34 -3.76 -19.61 24.88
N ILE A 35 -5.06 -19.33 24.83
CA ILE A 35 -5.67 -18.46 23.82
C ILE A 35 -5.08 -17.05 23.88
N ASP A 36 -4.95 -16.48 25.08
CA ASP A 36 -4.40 -15.14 25.29
C ASP A 36 -2.93 -15.07 24.85
N SER A 37 -2.15 -16.11 25.16
CA SER A 37 -0.75 -16.21 24.73
C SER A 37 -0.64 -16.27 23.21
N ILE A 38 -1.48 -17.07 22.55
CA ILE A 38 -1.53 -17.16 21.08
C ILE A 38 -1.92 -15.82 20.46
N ASN A 39 -2.92 -15.14 21.02
CA ASN A 39 -3.38 -13.84 20.53
C ASN A 39 -2.30 -12.77 20.72
N ALA A 40 -1.59 -12.76 21.84
CA ALA A 40 -0.47 -11.85 22.06
C ALA A 40 0.64 -12.04 21.02
N VAL A 41 0.99 -13.30 20.70
CA VAL A 41 1.98 -13.61 19.64
C VAL A 41 1.47 -13.16 18.27
N ARG A 42 0.20 -13.40 17.94
CA ARG A 42 -0.42 -12.94 16.68
C ARG A 42 -0.39 -11.42 16.54
N THR A 43 -0.77 -10.70 17.59
CA THR A 43 -0.71 -9.23 17.61
C THR A 43 0.71 -8.74 17.36
N LYS A 44 1.70 -9.30 18.07
CA LYS A 44 3.10 -8.94 17.87
C LYS A 44 3.59 -9.17 16.44
N MET A 45 3.20 -10.30 15.82
CA MET A 45 3.54 -10.58 14.42
C MET A 45 2.86 -9.59 13.46
N ASN A 46 1.58 -9.31 13.66
CA ASN A 46 0.82 -8.37 12.84
C ASN A 46 1.39 -6.94 12.95
N ASP A 47 1.75 -6.51 14.16
CA ASP A 47 2.38 -5.21 14.39
C ASP A 47 3.74 -5.13 13.70
N SER A 48 4.53 -6.20 13.73
CA SER A 48 5.82 -6.26 13.04
C SER A 48 5.66 -6.18 11.51
N ILE A 49 4.68 -6.89 10.95
CA ILE A 49 4.36 -6.83 9.51
C ILE A 49 3.89 -5.43 9.13
N LYS A 50 3.01 -4.83 9.94
CA LYS A 50 2.51 -3.47 9.71
C LYS A 50 3.63 -2.44 9.75
N ALA A 51 4.54 -2.54 10.72
CA ALA A 51 5.71 -1.66 10.82
C ALA A 51 6.59 -1.77 9.57
N LYS A 52 6.94 -2.99 9.16
CA LYS A 52 7.72 -3.23 7.93
C LYS A 52 7.01 -2.72 6.67
N ASN A 53 5.71 -2.91 6.56
CA ASN A 53 4.93 -2.46 5.40
C ASN A 53 4.69 -0.94 5.39
N SER A 54 4.95 -0.26 6.51
CA SER A 54 4.87 1.21 6.59
C SER A 54 6.23 1.88 6.37
N GLU A 55 7.33 1.12 6.37
CA GLU A 55 8.66 1.65 6.08
C GLU A 55 8.83 1.82 4.56
N ASN A 56 9.20 3.03 4.15
CA ASN A 56 9.41 3.39 2.74
C ASN A 56 10.78 2.87 2.26
N ASN A 57 10.87 2.46 0.99
CA ASN A 57 12.17 2.22 0.38
C ASN A 57 12.84 3.54 -0.05
N PHE A 58 12.04 4.57 -0.29
CA PHE A 58 12.48 5.89 -0.72
C PHE A 58 12.26 6.95 0.36
N LYS A 59 12.61 8.21 0.06
CA LYS A 59 12.26 9.37 0.91
C LYS A 59 10.76 9.35 1.24
N ASP A 60 10.41 9.76 2.46
CA ASP A 60 9.01 10.00 2.80
C ASP A 60 8.50 11.28 2.13
N PHE A 61 7.45 11.11 1.33
CA PHE A 61 6.80 12.17 0.56
C PHE A 61 5.47 12.59 1.19
N SER A 62 5.13 12.12 2.39
CA SER A 62 3.89 12.48 3.07
C SER A 62 3.80 13.98 3.39
N GLY A 63 2.59 14.53 3.39
CA GLY A 63 2.30 15.91 3.78
C GLY A 63 1.82 16.80 2.64
N ASP A 64 1.73 18.10 2.91
CA ASP A 64 1.33 19.12 1.94
C ASP A 64 2.52 19.64 1.16
N HIS A 65 2.38 19.71 -0.16
CA HIS A 65 3.43 20.07 -1.10
C HIS A 65 2.95 21.14 -2.05
N LYS A 66 3.88 21.96 -2.54
CA LYS A 66 3.54 23.00 -3.51
C LYS A 66 3.18 22.32 -4.83
N PHE A 67 2.05 22.73 -5.41
CA PHE A 67 1.56 22.25 -6.68
C PHE A 67 1.54 23.40 -7.69
N THR A 68 2.18 23.26 -8.84
CA THR A 68 2.26 24.34 -9.83
C THR A 68 1.87 23.93 -11.22
N TYR A 69 1.38 24.91 -11.96
CA TYR A 69 1.08 24.81 -13.38
C TYR A 69 1.71 25.98 -14.13
N GLN A 70 2.28 25.67 -15.29
CA GLN A 70 2.75 26.66 -16.25
C GLN A 70 2.49 26.13 -17.66
N SER A 71 2.12 27.03 -18.57
CA SER A 71 1.99 26.74 -20.00
C SER A 71 2.57 27.93 -20.78
N GLN A 72 2.85 27.75 -22.07
CA GLN A 72 3.49 28.79 -22.89
C GLN A 72 2.73 30.13 -22.85
N ASN A 73 1.40 30.07 -22.77
CA ASN A 73 0.52 31.23 -22.85
C ASN A 73 -0.04 31.66 -21.48
N SER A 74 0.55 31.21 -20.36
CA SER A 74 0.01 31.53 -19.04
C SER A 74 1.09 31.74 -17.99
N SER A 75 0.89 32.73 -17.11
CA SER A 75 1.69 32.87 -15.89
C SER A 75 1.60 31.62 -15.02
N THR A 76 2.68 31.37 -14.27
CA THR A 76 2.74 30.26 -13.33
C THR A 76 1.65 30.40 -12.26
N LYS A 77 0.85 29.35 -12.11
CA LYS A 77 -0.18 29.24 -11.08
C LYS A 77 0.28 28.26 -10.02
N SER A 78 -0.06 28.53 -8.77
CA SER A 78 0.35 27.70 -7.63
C SER A 78 -0.85 27.34 -6.76
N GLY A 79 -0.73 26.20 -6.10
CA GLY A 79 -1.70 25.64 -5.16
C GLY A 79 -1.00 24.60 -4.28
N SER A 80 -1.78 23.66 -3.75
CA SER A 80 -1.28 22.63 -2.84
C SER A 80 -1.76 21.24 -3.25
N VAL A 81 -0.94 20.24 -2.95
CA VAL A 81 -1.28 18.82 -3.07
C VAL A 81 -0.84 18.09 -1.81
N ASN A 82 -1.75 17.32 -1.22
CA ASN A 82 -1.48 16.48 -0.08
C ASN A 82 -1.15 15.06 -0.52
N PHE A 83 -0.13 14.49 0.11
CA PHE A 83 0.25 13.09 0.01
C PHE A 83 -0.02 12.43 1.36
N LYS A 84 -1.06 11.62 1.43
CA LYS A 84 -1.41 10.85 2.60
C LYS A 84 -0.88 9.43 2.46
N LYS A 85 0.04 9.03 3.33
CA LYS A 85 0.63 7.69 3.33
C LYS A 85 -0.44 6.60 3.50
N MET A 86 -0.43 5.63 2.59
CA MET A 86 -1.30 4.45 2.61
C MET A 86 -0.51 3.17 2.86
N GLY A 87 0.77 3.16 2.51
CA GLY A 87 1.69 2.05 2.74
C GLY A 87 3.12 2.44 2.41
N ARG A 88 3.95 1.44 2.15
CA ARG A 88 5.32 1.61 1.67
C ARG A 88 5.31 2.27 0.29
N ASP A 89 5.88 3.46 0.21
CA ASP A 89 6.02 4.26 -1.01
C ASP A 89 4.69 4.51 -1.76
N ASP A 90 3.56 4.33 -1.08
CA ASP A 90 2.20 4.39 -1.60
C ASP A 90 1.40 5.46 -0.84
N TYR A 91 0.77 6.34 -1.61
CA TYR A 91 0.14 7.56 -1.13
C TYR A 91 -1.22 7.77 -1.79
N ASP A 92 -2.22 8.16 -1.00
CA ASP A 92 -3.44 8.81 -1.49
C ASP A 92 -3.12 10.29 -1.74
N VAL A 93 -3.47 10.79 -2.92
CA VAL A 93 -3.06 12.11 -3.42
C VAL A 93 -4.29 12.93 -3.76
N SER A 94 -4.38 14.12 -3.19
CA SER A 94 -5.41 15.08 -3.54
C SER A 94 -4.89 16.51 -3.48
N GLY A 95 -5.24 17.34 -4.46
CA GLY A 95 -4.71 18.68 -4.57
C GLY A 95 -5.45 19.55 -5.55
N ASN A 96 -5.22 20.86 -5.46
CA ASN A 96 -5.80 21.82 -6.37
C ASN A 96 -4.95 23.08 -6.54
N ILE A 97 -5.11 23.72 -7.70
CA ILE A 97 -4.66 25.06 -8.02
C ILE A 97 -5.91 25.86 -8.40
N LYS A 98 -6.07 27.07 -7.86
CA LYS A 98 -7.15 27.98 -8.23
C LYS A 98 -6.59 29.39 -8.43
N SER A 99 -6.87 29.99 -9.58
CA SER A 99 -6.44 31.35 -9.92
C SER A 99 -7.50 32.03 -10.78
N GLY A 100 -8.31 32.89 -10.16
CA GLY A 100 -9.48 33.46 -10.83
C GLY A 100 -10.46 32.38 -11.29
N LYS A 101 -10.70 32.31 -12.61
CA LYS A 101 -11.55 31.29 -13.25
C LYS A 101 -10.80 29.99 -13.57
N ASP A 102 -9.47 30.02 -13.51
CA ASP A 102 -8.64 28.87 -13.85
C ASP A 102 -8.54 27.93 -12.65
N PHE A 103 -8.70 26.63 -12.90
CA PHE A 103 -8.49 25.61 -11.88
C PHE A 103 -7.82 24.36 -12.43
N ILE A 104 -7.10 23.69 -11.54
CA ILE A 104 -6.53 22.36 -11.76
C ILE A 104 -6.78 21.55 -10.50
N THR A 105 -7.15 20.29 -10.67
CA THR A 105 -7.35 19.33 -9.58
C THR A 105 -6.58 18.06 -9.90
N ILE A 106 -6.04 17.43 -8.86
CA ILE A 106 -5.40 16.13 -8.91
C ILE A 106 -6.04 15.27 -7.82
N LYS A 107 -6.48 14.06 -8.17
CA LYS A 107 -7.05 13.10 -7.22
C LYS A 107 -6.76 11.66 -7.66
N GLY A 108 -6.12 10.87 -6.82
CA GLY A 108 -5.74 9.49 -7.16
C GLY A 108 -4.75 8.90 -6.17
N SER A 109 -4.08 7.82 -6.56
CA SER A 109 -2.98 7.23 -5.79
C SER A 109 -1.64 7.48 -6.48
N ALA A 110 -0.57 7.58 -5.69
CA ALA A 110 0.80 7.69 -6.16
C ALA A 110 1.68 6.60 -5.55
N ILE A 111 2.44 5.91 -6.40
CA ILE A 111 3.44 4.93 -6.00
C ILE A 111 4.81 5.41 -6.49
N VAL A 112 5.76 5.57 -5.57
CA VAL A 112 7.15 5.88 -5.93
C VAL A 112 7.83 4.56 -6.32
N VAL A 113 8.33 4.49 -7.56
CA VAL A 113 8.94 3.26 -8.10
C VAL A 113 10.45 3.37 -8.30
N SER A 114 10.99 4.59 -8.30
CA SER A 114 12.44 4.84 -8.24
C SER A 114 12.71 6.26 -7.74
N PRO A 115 13.98 6.64 -7.46
CA PRO A 115 14.33 8.02 -7.07
C PRO A 115 13.96 9.10 -8.10
N LYS A 116 13.58 8.69 -9.33
CA LYS A 116 13.22 9.60 -10.43
C LYS A 116 11.83 9.35 -11.02
N HIS A 117 11.10 8.31 -10.60
CA HIS A 117 9.81 7.93 -11.20
C HIS A 117 8.75 7.68 -10.12
N LEU A 118 7.60 8.35 -10.31
CA LEU A 118 6.40 8.24 -9.49
C LEU A 118 5.25 7.94 -10.46
N ASN A 119 4.55 6.84 -10.21
CA ASN A 119 3.38 6.46 -10.97
C ASN A 119 2.14 6.96 -10.24
N PHE A 120 1.37 7.81 -10.88
CA PHE A 120 0.11 8.32 -10.40
C PHE A 120 -1.04 7.64 -11.14
N THR A 121 -2.04 7.14 -10.43
CA THR A 121 -3.26 6.59 -11.03
C THR A 121 -4.47 7.35 -10.50
N GLY A 122 -5.17 8.04 -11.40
CA GLY A 122 -6.33 8.83 -11.03
C GLY A 122 -6.69 9.85 -12.11
N ASP A 123 -7.23 10.98 -11.66
CA ASP A 123 -7.71 12.05 -12.53
C ASP A 123 -6.94 13.35 -12.24
N ILE A 124 -6.40 13.96 -13.31
CA ILE A 124 -5.91 15.34 -13.31
C ILE A 124 -6.82 16.15 -14.22
N THR A 125 -7.62 17.03 -13.64
CA THR A 125 -8.61 17.84 -14.39
C THR A 125 -8.22 19.30 -14.36
N GLN A 126 -8.19 19.95 -15.52
CA GLN A 126 -7.90 21.37 -15.67
C GLN A 126 -9.00 22.09 -16.44
N SER A 127 -9.19 23.37 -16.11
CA SER A 127 -9.99 24.32 -16.85
C SER A 127 -9.21 25.64 -16.83
N ILE A 128 -8.65 26.01 -17.97
CA ILE A 128 -7.76 27.17 -18.10
C ILE A 128 -8.37 28.09 -19.15
N SER A 129 -8.74 29.31 -18.77
CA SER A 129 -9.44 30.27 -19.62
C SER A 129 -8.71 30.60 -20.92
N SER A 130 -7.37 30.59 -20.91
CA SER A 130 -6.54 30.79 -22.10
C SER A 130 -6.56 29.60 -23.08
N ASN A 131 -7.08 28.44 -22.68
CA ASN A 131 -7.05 27.21 -23.44
C ASN A 131 -8.49 26.81 -23.80
N ASP A 132 -8.82 26.86 -25.09
CA ASP A 132 -10.15 26.50 -25.61
C ASP A 132 -11.30 27.12 -24.78
N ASN A 133 -11.19 28.42 -24.49
CA ASN A 133 -12.14 29.21 -23.70
C ASN A 133 -12.50 28.61 -22.32
N GLY A 134 -11.56 27.93 -21.66
CA GLY A 134 -11.83 27.30 -20.36
C GLY A 134 -12.57 25.98 -20.44
N LYS A 135 -12.58 25.33 -21.61
CA LYS A 135 -13.10 23.97 -21.71
C LYS A 135 -12.32 23.05 -20.77
N THR A 136 -13.06 22.22 -20.04
CA THR A 136 -12.46 21.25 -19.13
C THR A 136 -11.72 20.16 -19.90
N TYR A 137 -10.50 19.84 -19.46
CA TYR A 137 -9.70 18.75 -19.97
C TYR A 137 -9.25 17.85 -18.81
N ALA A 138 -9.46 16.55 -18.95
CA ALA A 138 -9.14 15.56 -17.91
C ALA A 138 -8.16 14.52 -18.45
N ARG A 139 -7.06 14.33 -17.74
CA ARG A 139 -6.10 13.23 -17.95
C ARG A 139 -6.43 12.15 -16.93
N LYS A 140 -6.87 10.98 -17.42
CA LYS A 140 -7.29 9.85 -16.60
C LYS A 140 -6.31 8.67 -16.71
N GLY A 141 -6.35 7.79 -15.71
CA GLY A 141 -5.60 6.54 -15.68
C GLY A 141 -4.20 6.70 -15.09
N THR A 142 -3.31 5.76 -15.41
CA THR A 142 -1.94 5.77 -14.90
C THR A 142 -1.05 6.70 -15.72
N LYS A 143 -0.36 7.61 -15.03
CA LYS A 143 0.55 8.61 -15.57
C LYS A 143 1.85 8.60 -14.79
N THR A 144 2.93 8.98 -15.46
CA THR A 144 4.24 9.08 -14.82
C THR A 144 4.55 10.54 -14.51
N PHE A 145 4.96 10.78 -13.27
CA PHE A 145 5.72 11.96 -12.89
C PHE A 145 7.21 11.59 -12.85
N MET A 146 8.04 12.43 -13.44
CA MET A 146 9.49 12.23 -13.48
C MET A 146 10.19 13.37 -12.76
N SER A 147 11.22 13.03 -11.98
CA SER A 147 12.13 13.99 -11.36
C SER A 147 13.51 13.98 -12.01
N LYS A 148 14.06 15.17 -12.24
CA LYS A 148 15.45 15.37 -12.69
C LYS A 148 16.42 15.70 -11.55
N ASP A 149 15.89 16.05 -10.38
CA ASP A 149 16.62 16.61 -9.24
C ASP A 149 16.58 15.72 -8.00
N GLY A 150 16.36 14.42 -8.19
CA GLY A 150 16.38 13.42 -7.12
C GLY A 150 15.15 13.45 -6.21
N GLY A 151 14.01 13.86 -6.75
CA GLY A 151 12.72 13.84 -6.08
C GLY A 151 12.32 15.16 -5.42
N LYS A 152 12.97 16.29 -5.74
CA LYS A 152 12.56 17.62 -5.25
C LYS A 152 11.42 18.18 -6.09
N THR A 153 11.51 18.05 -7.42
CA THR A 153 10.43 18.41 -8.34
C THR A 153 10.04 17.22 -9.20
N TRP A 154 8.74 16.95 -9.23
CA TRP A 154 8.12 15.87 -9.98
C TRP A 154 7.22 16.45 -11.05
N ARG A 155 7.55 16.22 -12.32
CA ARG A 155 6.82 16.76 -13.47
C ARG A 155 6.00 15.69 -14.16
N LEU A 156 4.72 15.97 -14.43
CA LEU A 156 3.87 15.11 -15.25
C LEU A 156 4.46 14.96 -16.65
N GLN A 157 4.60 13.73 -17.13
CA GLN A 157 5.14 13.44 -18.48
C GLN A 157 4.08 13.50 -19.59
N ASP A 158 2.80 13.37 -19.24
CA ASP A 158 1.67 13.59 -20.16
C ASP A 158 1.36 15.10 -20.28
N MET A 159 2.28 15.81 -20.94
CA MET A 159 2.34 17.27 -20.90
C MET A 159 1.35 17.95 -21.86
N VAL A 160 0.92 17.29 -22.93
CA VAL A 160 0.06 17.92 -23.94
C VAL A 160 -1.39 17.98 -23.45
N ASN A 161 -2.01 19.15 -23.57
CA ASN A 161 -3.38 19.38 -23.14
C ASN A 161 -4.39 19.24 -24.29
N GLY A 162 -5.69 19.35 -23.95
CA GLY A 162 -6.78 19.24 -24.93
C GLY A 162 -6.76 20.28 -26.06
N SER A 163 -6.01 21.37 -25.90
CA SER A 163 -5.81 22.41 -26.92
C SER A 163 -4.50 22.23 -27.69
N GLY A 164 -3.73 21.16 -27.44
CA GLY A 164 -2.46 20.86 -28.12
C GLY A 164 -1.23 21.59 -27.55
N PHE A 165 -1.37 22.33 -26.45
CA PHE A 165 -0.23 23.02 -25.81
C PHE A 165 0.44 22.15 -24.75
N VAL A 166 1.74 22.41 -24.53
CA VAL A 166 2.54 21.76 -23.49
C VAL A 166 2.29 22.46 -22.15
N ASP A 167 1.84 21.69 -21.18
CA ASP A 167 1.68 22.10 -19.79
C ASP A 167 2.76 21.47 -18.91
N TYR A 168 3.34 22.29 -18.05
CA TYR A 168 4.24 21.89 -16.97
C TYR A 168 3.43 21.82 -15.68
N ILE A 169 3.05 20.61 -15.29
CA ILE A 169 2.35 20.32 -14.04
C ILE A 169 3.37 19.68 -13.10
N ASP A 170 3.74 20.41 -12.04
CA ASP A 170 4.84 20.05 -11.15
C ASP A 170 4.37 19.97 -9.69
N ILE A 171 4.94 19.00 -8.96
CA ILE A 171 4.81 18.85 -7.51
C ILE A 171 6.20 19.06 -6.88
N HIS A 172 6.29 19.89 -5.85
CA HIS A 172 7.56 20.27 -5.20
C HIS A 172 7.60 19.81 -3.73
N PHE A 173 8.63 19.03 -3.37
CA PHE A 173 8.86 18.35 -2.08
C PHE A 173 10.18 18.75 -1.38
#